data_AF-A0A3C0TFL4-F1
#
_entry.id   AF-A0A3C0TFL4-F1
#
_cell.length_a   1.000
_cell.length_b   1.000
_cell.length_c   1.000
_cell.angle_alpha   90.00
_cell.angle_beta   90.00
_cell.angle_gamma   90.00
#
_symmetry.space_group_name_H-M   'P 1'
#
loop_
_entity.id
_entity.type
_entity.pdbx_description
1 polymer ?
#
loop_
_entity_poly.entity_id
_entity_poly.type
_entity_poly.pdbx_seq_one_letter_code
_entity_poly.pdbx_strand_id
1 'polypeptide(L)'
;MEELYRYVSSLIMYNGSRHDTILMRLSELIKGYERSPKSGANPQAAVNDEIHRLLEVATMYGFTEDLWKSYVAFLLITDENPFSILCEMVGALKDASANLIVKKDMENFYRIYNYDFLKAESVIGTDCFTILSHYNSMHKEANTYNKGVSECVREIRHELDTAENGDDFFRIVTGFYQRHGVGKLGLNKAFRVEGEGNEFSLSPITNTLDVTLDHLIGYEMQKERLIENTEAFVEGRPANNCLLYGDAGTGKSTCIKAIVNKYYDRGLRLIEIYKHQFKELSSVIREIKNRNYRFIIYMDDLSFEEFEIEYKYLK
;
A
#
# COMPACT_ATOMS: atom_id res chain seq x y z
N MET A 1 14.21 -14.19 26.67
CA MET A 1 15.07 -13.00 26.53
C MET A 1 15.69 -13.06 25.15
N GLU A 2 15.41 -12.05 24.33
CA GLU A 2 15.54 -11.92 22.87
C GLU A 2 14.36 -12.42 22.03
N GLU A 3 13.15 -12.49 22.60
CA GLU A 3 12.01 -13.09 21.91
C GLU A 3 11.65 -12.31 20.63
N LEU A 4 11.50 -10.98 20.71
CA LEU A 4 11.20 -10.16 19.53
C LEU A 4 12.27 -10.27 18.44
N TYR A 5 13.56 -10.11 18.81
CA TYR A 5 14.66 -10.25 17.85
C TYR A 5 14.70 -11.64 17.21
N ARG A 6 14.43 -12.69 17.97
CA ARG A 6 14.40 -14.06 17.44
C ARG A 6 13.28 -14.23 16.41
N TYR A 7 12.08 -13.71 16.67
CA TYR A 7 10.98 -13.77 15.72
C TYR A 7 11.33 -13.02 14.43
N VAL A 8 11.77 -11.76 14.53
CA VAL A 8 12.11 -10.92 13.37
C VAL A 8 13.28 -11.51 12.58
N SER A 9 14.34 -11.94 13.25
CA SER A 9 15.54 -12.50 12.59
C SER A 9 15.31 -13.85 11.91
N SER A 10 14.20 -14.53 12.25
CA SER A 10 13.82 -15.82 11.66
C SER A 10 12.88 -15.71 10.46
N LEU A 11 12.45 -14.49 10.10
CA LEU A 11 11.66 -14.25 8.88
C LEU A 11 12.48 -14.57 7.63
N ILE A 12 11.87 -15.26 6.67
CA ILE A 12 12.51 -15.72 5.44
C ILE A 12 11.88 -15.07 4.20
N MET A 13 10.56 -15.20 4.05
CA MET A 13 9.80 -14.66 2.92
C MET A 13 9.63 -13.14 3.05
N TYR A 14 9.32 -12.68 4.26
CA TYR A 14 9.13 -11.25 4.59
C TYR A 14 10.42 -10.62 5.08
N ASN A 15 11.47 -10.70 4.26
CA ASN A 15 12.82 -10.26 4.60
C ASN A 15 13.34 -9.12 3.69
N GLY A 16 12.49 -8.57 2.82
CA GLY A 16 12.88 -7.65 1.75
C GLY A 16 13.57 -6.35 2.21
N SER A 17 13.42 -5.98 3.48
CA SER A 17 13.94 -4.73 4.05
C SER A 17 14.55 -4.90 5.45
N ARG A 18 15.11 -6.08 5.73
CA ARG A 18 15.58 -6.49 7.08
C ARG A 18 16.36 -5.41 7.84
N HIS A 19 17.16 -4.59 7.19
CA HIS A 19 18.11 -3.72 7.88
C HIS A 19 17.63 -2.28 8.14
N ASP A 20 16.52 -1.84 7.55
CA ASP A 20 16.06 -0.44 7.71
C ASP A 20 14.62 -0.29 8.21
N THR A 21 13.97 -1.38 8.59
CA THR A 21 12.65 -1.32 9.21
C THR A 21 12.74 -0.89 10.68
N ILE A 22 11.70 -0.18 11.14
CA ILE A 22 11.49 0.11 12.56
C ILE A 22 11.42 -1.20 13.34
N LEU A 23 10.77 -2.23 12.78
CA LEU A 23 10.66 -3.57 13.35
C LEU A 23 12.02 -4.18 13.70
N MET A 24 12.95 -4.25 12.74
CA MET A 24 14.27 -4.82 13.02
C MET A 24 15.07 -3.97 14.00
N ARG A 25 15.13 -2.66 13.79
CA ARG A 25 15.92 -1.77 14.65
C ARG A 25 15.44 -1.78 16.10
N LEU A 26 14.12 -1.72 16.34
CA LEU A 26 13.56 -1.89 17.68
C LEU A 26 13.91 -3.25 18.28
N SER A 27 13.84 -4.33 17.50
CA SER A 27 14.19 -5.66 17.99
C SER A 27 15.66 -5.78 18.40
N GLU A 28 16.58 -5.15 17.66
CA GLU A 28 18.01 -5.09 17.96
C GLU A 28 18.30 -4.26 19.21
N LEU A 29 17.67 -3.09 19.33
CA LEU A 29 17.77 -2.22 20.49
C LEU A 29 17.29 -2.94 21.76
N ILE A 30 16.10 -3.53 21.73
CA ILE A 30 15.52 -4.27 22.87
C ILE A 30 16.44 -5.43 23.28
N LYS A 31 16.93 -6.22 22.31
CA LYS A 31 17.91 -7.29 22.56
C LYS A 31 19.21 -6.78 23.20
N GLY A 32 19.73 -5.65 22.72
CA GLY A 32 20.93 -5.02 23.26
C GLY A 32 20.78 -4.66 24.73
N TYR A 33 19.62 -4.12 25.11
CA TYR A 33 19.32 -3.74 26.50
C TYR A 33 19.07 -4.91 27.42
N GLU A 34 18.38 -5.96 26.95
CA GLU A 34 18.21 -7.18 27.73
C GLU A 34 19.55 -7.85 28.06
N ARG A 35 20.56 -7.72 27.18
CA ARG A 35 21.90 -8.28 27.40
C ARG A 35 22.81 -7.39 28.25
N SER A 36 22.78 -6.07 28.05
CA SER A 36 23.71 -5.13 28.69
C SER A 36 23.04 -3.79 29.07
N PRO A 37 22.28 -3.74 30.20
CA PRO A 37 21.50 -2.55 30.61
C PRO A 37 22.34 -1.29 30.93
N LYS A 38 23.67 -1.40 31.03
CA LYS A 38 24.58 -0.32 31.50
C LYS A 38 25.64 0.10 30.46
N SER A 39 25.46 -0.25 29.19
CA SER A 39 26.32 0.28 28.11
C SER A 39 26.11 1.80 28.01
N GLY A 40 27.18 2.60 28.03
CA GLY A 40 27.14 4.08 28.11
C GLY A 40 26.53 4.83 26.91
N ALA A 41 25.79 4.16 26.02
CA ALA A 41 24.98 4.81 24.99
C ALA A 41 23.59 5.14 25.59
N ASN A 42 23.04 6.33 25.34
CA ASN A 42 21.70 6.72 25.83
C ASN A 42 20.63 5.85 25.16
N PRO A 43 20.08 4.85 25.87
CA PRO A 43 19.34 3.79 25.23
C PRO A 43 17.94 4.21 24.82
N GLN A 44 17.39 5.13 25.63
CA GLN A 44 16.10 5.75 25.46
C GLN A 44 16.07 6.64 24.21
N ALA A 45 17.17 7.34 23.90
CA ALA A 45 17.24 8.18 22.70
C ALA A 45 17.05 7.37 21.41
N ALA A 46 17.77 6.25 21.26
CA ALA A 46 17.65 5.40 20.08
C ALA A 46 16.25 4.75 19.94
N VAL A 47 15.62 4.38 21.05
CA VAL A 47 14.24 3.88 21.04
C VAL A 47 13.26 4.99 20.64
N ASN A 48 13.45 6.20 21.19
CA ASN A 48 12.62 7.35 20.86
C ASN A 48 12.74 7.75 19.38
N ASP A 49 13.91 7.59 18.76
CA ASP A 49 14.09 7.81 17.32
C ASP A 49 13.23 6.84 16.49
N GLU A 50 13.17 5.57 16.88
CA GLU A 50 12.32 4.58 16.21
C GLU A 50 10.83 4.81 16.50
N ILE A 51 10.46 5.27 17.70
CA ILE A 51 9.10 5.73 18.00
C ILE A 51 8.72 6.94 17.14
N HIS A 52 9.64 7.88 16.94
CA HIS A 52 9.40 9.04 16.07
C HIS A 52 9.12 8.59 14.63
N ARG A 53 9.93 7.68 14.09
CA ARG A 53 9.67 7.09 12.75
C ARG A 53 8.32 6.39 12.67
N LEU A 54 7.90 5.69 13.73
CA LEU A 54 6.58 5.07 13.79
C LEU A 54 5.46 6.12 13.76
N LEU A 55 5.62 7.25 14.46
CA LEU A 55 4.67 8.36 14.45
C LEU A 55 4.61 9.06 13.09
N GLU A 56 5.73 9.16 12.35
CA GLU A 56 5.75 9.67 10.98
C GLU A 56 4.94 8.77 10.04
N VAL A 57 5.14 7.44 10.12
CA VAL A 57 4.37 6.46 9.35
C VAL A 57 2.88 6.52 9.71
N ALA A 58 2.57 6.51 11.01
CA ALA A 58 1.20 6.69 11.49
C ALA A 58 0.60 8.01 11.00
N THR A 59 1.42 9.05 10.85
CA THR A 59 0.98 10.35 10.37
C THR A 59 0.64 10.34 8.89
N MET A 60 1.49 9.73 8.08
CA MET A 60 1.35 9.63 6.62
C MET A 60 0.14 8.80 6.21
N TYR A 61 -0.14 7.73 6.94
CA TYR A 61 -1.22 6.77 6.64
C TYR A 61 -2.44 6.90 7.57
N GLY A 62 -2.43 7.85 8.51
CA GLY A 62 -3.56 8.09 9.41
C GLY A 62 -3.87 6.92 10.35
N PHE A 63 -2.85 6.21 10.84
CA PHE A 63 -3.06 5.12 11.81
C PHE A 63 -3.53 5.66 13.16
N THR A 64 -4.42 4.91 13.80
CA THR A 64 -5.05 5.23 15.09
C THR A 64 -5.18 3.97 15.94
N GLU A 65 -5.48 4.13 17.22
CA GLU A 65 -5.56 3.06 18.22
C GLU A 65 -4.19 2.43 18.52
N ASP A 66 -3.99 1.15 18.18
CA ASP A 66 -2.72 0.47 18.39
C ASP A 66 -1.79 0.69 17.19
N LEU A 67 -0.82 1.60 17.35
CA LEU A 67 0.13 1.94 16.29
C LEU A 67 1.10 0.82 15.97
N TRP A 68 1.47 -0.01 16.96
CA TRP A 68 2.35 -1.13 16.72
C TRP A 68 1.67 -2.17 15.83
N LYS A 69 0.47 -2.59 16.22
CA LYS A 69 -0.34 -3.53 15.43
C LYS A 69 -0.66 -2.99 14.04
N SER A 70 -0.98 -1.70 13.94
CA SER A 70 -1.23 -1.04 12.65
C SER A 70 0.03 -1.04 11.76
N TYR A 71 1.21 -0.83 12.34
CA TYR A 71 2.47 -0.88 11.62
C TYR A 71 2.83 -2.30 11.17
N VAL A 72 2.64 -3.31 12.02
CA VAL A 72 2.87 -4.71 11.64
C VAL A 72 1.91 -5.15 10.53
N ALA A 73 0.63 -4.79 10.63
CA ALA A 73 -0.36 -4.98 9.57
C ALA A 73 0.06 -4.29 8.27
N PHE A 74 0.52 -3.05 8.35
CA PHE A 74 1.03 -2.29 7.21
C PHE A 74 2.23 -2.98 6.54
N LEU A 75 3.20 -3.48 7.31
CA LEU A 75 4.34 -4.24 6.77
C LEU A 75 3.87 -5.48 6.01
N LEU A 76 2.90 -6.24 6.56
CA LEU A 76 2.36 -7.43 5.90
C LEU A 76 1.71 -7.10 4.56
N ILE A 77 0.92 -6.03 4.46
CA ILE A 77 0.18 -5.72 3.23
C ILE A 77 0.99 -4.92 2.19
N THR A 78 2.12 -4.33 2.60
CA THR A 78 2.98 -3.56 1.69
C THR A 78 4.20 -4.33 1.18
N ASP A 79 4.59 -5.43 1.82
CA ASP A 79 5.74 -6.23 1.41
C ASP A 79 5.45 -7.03 0.13
N GLU A 80 6.05 -6.56 -0.98
CA GLU A 80 6.01 -7.24 -2.26
C GLU A 80 7.11 -8.30 -2.32
N ASN A 81 6.73 -9.55 -2.01
CA ASN A 81 7.60 -10.71 -2.03
C ASN A 81 7.02 -11.79 -2.96
N PRO A 82 7.78 -12.85 -3.29
CA PRO A 82 7.30 -13.88 -4.20
C PRO A 82 5.96 -14.52 -3.78
N PHE A 83 5.72 -14.68 -2.48
CA PHE A 83 4.45 -15.22 -1.99
C PHE A 83 3.29 -14.25 -2.16
N SER A 84 3.46 -12.98 -1.78
CA SER A 84 2.38 -12.01 -1.85
C SER A 84 1.97 -11.68 -3.30
N ILE A 85 2.94 -11.60 -4.22
CA ILE A 85 2.68 -11.44 -5.66
C ILE A 85 1.96 -12.67 -6.24
N LEU A 86 2.37 -13.88 -5.86
CA LEU A 86 1.68 -15.10 -6.33
C LEU A 86 0.25 -15.17 -5.78
N CYS A 87 0.02 -14.78 -4.52
CA CYS A 87 -1.32 -14.73 -3.95
C CYS A 87 -2.22 -13.71 -4.65
N GLU A 88 -1.69 -12.54 -5.04
CA GLU A 88 -2.40 -11.55 -5.86
C GLU A 88 -2.86 -12.14 -7.21
N MET A 89 -2.05 -13.02 -7.82
CA MET A 89 -2.33 -13.55 -9.16
C MET A 89 -3.22 -14.80 -9.16
N VAL A 90 -2.94 -15.78 -8.29
CA VAL A 90 -3.54 -17.13 -8.34
C VAL A 90 -4.08 -17.60 -6.99
N GLY A 91 -3.96 -16.78 -5.95
CA GLY A 91 -4.28 -17.17 -4.57
C GLY A 91 -3.27 -18.15 -3.97
N ALA A 92 -3.55 -18.66 -2.76
CA ALA A 92 -2.69 -19.68 -2.16
C ALA A 92 -2.88 -21.03 -2.88
N LEU A 93 -1.84 -21.48 -3.57
CA LEU A 93 -1.75 -22.83 -4.12
C LEU A 93 -1.77 -23.84 -2.97
N LYS A 94 -2.73 -24.77 -2.95
CA LYS A 94 -3.01 -25.63 -1.78
C LYS A 94 -1.86 -26.58 -1.37
N ASP A 95 -0.86 -26.80 -2.22
CA ASP A 95 0.22 -27.79 -1.97
C ASP A 95 1.64 -27.25 -2.26
N ALA A 96 1.84 -25.93 -2.26
CA ALA A 96 3.17 -25.36 -2.49
C ALA A 96 4.08 -25.52 -1.25
N SER A 97 5.30 -26.03 -1.43
CA SER A 97 6.31 -26.10 -0.37
C SER A 97 6.65 -24.72 0.22
N ALA A 98 6.52 -23.66 -0.59
CA ALA A 98 6.65 -22.28 -0.15
C ALA A 98 5.68 -21.91 0.98
N ASN A 99 4.47 -22.49 1.03
CA ASN A 99 3.50 -22.23 2.09
C ASN A 99 4.03 -22.64 3.47
N LEU A 100 4.89 -23.66 3.55
CA LEU A 100 5.49 -24.07 4.82
C LEU A 100 6.44 -23.00 5.36
N ILE A 101 7.14 -22.28 4.48
CA ILE A 101 8.02 -21.17 4.87
C ILE A 101 7.15 -20.00 5.33
N VAL A 102 6.12 -19.66 4.54
CA VAL A 102 5.23 -18.54 4.86
C VAL A 102 4.48 -18.77 6.16
N LYS A 103 3.96 -19.99 6.42
CA LYS A 103 3.30 -20.30 7.69
C LYS A 103 4.21 -20.10 8.91
N LYS A 104 5.51 -20.41 8.79
CA LYS A 104 6.48 -20.12 9.84
C LYS A 104 6.65 -18.62 10.05
N ASP A 105 6.76 -17.86 8.98
CA ASP A 105 6.81 -16.40 9.04
C ASP A 105 5.53 -15.83 9.65
N MET A 106 4.35 -16.39 9.34
CA MET A 106 3.07 -15.97 9.90
C MET A 106 2.96 -16.26 11.39
N GLU A 107 3.49 -17.38 11.87
CA GLU A 107 3.62 -17.62 13.32
C GLU A 107 4.54 -16.58 13.97
N ASN A 108 5.66 -16.24 13.34
CA ASN A 108 6.52 -15.16 13.84
C ASN A 108 5.80 -13.81 13.85
N PHE A 109 5.06 -13.47 12.79
CA PHE A 109 4.25 -12.25 12.75
C PHE A 109 3.16 -12.23 13.80
N TYR A 110 2.49 -13.36 14.07
CA TYR A 110 1.53 -13.47 15.17
C TYR A 110 2.18 -13.15 16.53
N ARG A 111 3.41 -13.63 16.77
CA ARG A 111 4.18 -13.30 18.00
C ARG A 111 4.67 -11.86 18.04
N ILE A 112 5.09 -11.30 16.91
CA ILE A 112 5.51 -9.90 16.77
C ILE A 112 4.32 -8.96 17.01
N TYR A 113 3.18 -9.26 16.40
CA TYR A 113 1.95 -8.48 16.46
C TYR A 113 1.41 -8.39 17.89
N ASN A 114 1.47 -9.49 18.64
CA ASN A 114 1.01 -9.58 20.02
C ASN A 114 2.16 -9.44 21.05
N TYR A 115 3.29 -8.85 20.66
CA TYR A 115 4.44 -8.72 21.55
C TYR A 115 4.13 -7.77 22.72
N ASP A 116 4.41 -8.22 23.95
CA ASP A 116 4.22 -7.42 25.16
C ASP A 116 5.47 -6.56 25.44
N PHE A 117 5.32 -5.24 25.27
CA PHE A 117 6.39 -4.27 25.49
C PHE A 117 6.57 -3.87 26.96
N LEU A 118 5.69 -4.25 27.90
CA LEU A 118 5.79 -3.81 29.31
C LEU A 118 7.13 -4.18 29.94
N LYS A 119 7.65 -5.36 29.61
CA LYS A 119 8.97 -5.81 30.07
C LYS A 119 10.08 -4.91 29.52
N ALA A 120 10.03 -4.59 28.23
CA ALA A 120 11.00 -3.72 27.57
C ALA A 120 10.92 -2.29 28.12
N GLU A 121 9.73 -1.75 28.35
CA GLU A 121 9.48 -0.44 28.97
C GLU A 121 10.15 -0.33 30.34
N SER A 122 9.99 -1.35 31.19
CA SER A 122 10.59 -1.37 32.52
C SER A 122 12.13 -1.34 32.49
N VAL A 123 12.73 -1.98 31.48
CA VAL A 123 14.20 -2.07 31.31
C VAL A 123 14.77 -0.80 30.66
N ILE A 124 14.05 -0.21 29.70
CA ILE A 124 14.48 0.97 28.95
C ILE A 124 14.20 2.26 29.73
N GLY A 125 13.19 2.26 30.61
CA GLY A 125 12.74 3.45 31.35
C GLY A 125 11.88 4.40 30.51
N THR A 126 10.99 3.86 29.68
CA THR A 126 10.05 4.61 28.83
C THR A 126 8.62 4.07 28.97
N ASP A 127 7.62 4.91 28.75
CA ASP A 127 6.18 4.57 28.71
C ASP A 127 5.59 4.71 27.30
N CYS A 128 6.45 4.93 26.30
CA CYS A 128 6.02 5.22 24.93
C CYS A 128 5.22 4.08 24.29
N PHE A 129 5.55 2.80 24.54
CA PHE A 129 4.83 1.69 23.90
C PHE A 129 3.39 1.56 24.43
N THR A 130 3.19 1.80 25.73
CA THR A 130 1.86 1.89 26.35
C THR A 130 1.06 3.09 25.83
N ILE A 131 1.70 4.23 25.55
CA ILE A 131 1.02 5.37 24.92
C ILE A 131 0.60 5.03 23.48
N LEU A 132 1.45 4.32 22.74
CA LEU A 132 1.22 3.95 21.33
C LEU A 132 0.13 2.87 21.15
N SER A 133 -0.18 2.08 22.18
CA SER A 133 -1.29 1.10 22.12
C SER A 133 -2.68 1.75 22.27
N HIS A 134 -2.72 3.01 22.72
CA HIS A 134 -3.95 3.80 22.91
C HIS A 134 -3.86 5.14 22.19
N TYR A 135 -3.23 5.16 21.03
CA TYR A 135 -2.96 6.39 20.30
C TYR A 135 -4.24 6.97 19.69
N ASN A 136 -4.50 8.24 20.02
CA ASN A 136 -5.51 9.04 19.34
C ASN A 136 -4.82 10.15 18.55
N SER A 137 -4.96 10.14 17.23
CA SER A 137 -4.38 11.19 16.40
C SER A 137 -5.09 12.52 16.66
N MET A 138 -4.34 13.61 16.75
CA MET A 138 -4.91 14.97 16.66
C MET A 138 -5.80 15.06 15.41
N HIS A 139 -7.00 15.65 15.51
CA HIS A 139 -7.97 15.73 14.42
C HIS A 139 -7.30 16.18 13.11
N LYS A 140 -7.19 15.25 12.16
CA LYS A 140 -6.68 15.54 10.82
C LYS A 140 -7.86 15.77 9.89
N GLU A 141 -7.83 16.87 9.16
CA GLU A 141 -8.72 17.06 8.02
C GLU A 141 -8.54 15.90 7.03
N ALA A 142 -9.63 15.39 6.46
CA ALA A 142 -9.69 14.16 5.67
C ALA A 142 -8.73 14.10 4.45
N ASN A 143 -8.08 15.21 4.09
CA ASN A 143 -7.20 15.35 2.92
C ASN A 143 -5.69 15.28 3.24
N THR A 144 -5.28 14.96 4.47
CA THR A 144 -3.86 15.03 4.89
C THR A 144 -3.11 13.70 4.96
N TYR A 145 -3.78 12.57 4.73
CA TYR A 145 -3.17 11.23 4.81
C TYR A 145 -3.71 10.30 3.72
N ASN A 146 -3.04 9.17 3.51
CA ASN A 146 -3.48 8.17 2.55
C ASN A 146 -4.66 7.34 3.09
N LYS A 147 -5.89 7.81 2.82
CA LYS A 147 -7.13 7.19 3.29
C LYS A 147 -7.29 5.74 2.82
N GLY A 148 -6.96 5.43 1.57
CA GLY A 148 -7.11 4.06 1.02
C GLY A 148 -6.26 3.04 1.76
N VAL A 149 -4.98 3.36 1.99
CA VAL A 149 -4.09 2.50 2.79
C VAL A 149 -4.56 2.44 4.25
N SER A 150 -5.01 3.57 4.82
CA SER A 150 -5.54 3.62 6.19
C SER A 150 -6.70 2.64 6.39
N GLU A 151 -7.65 2.64 5.46
CA GLU A 151 -8.83 1.76 5.48
C GLU A 151 -8.44 0.29 5.36
N CYS A 152 -7.52 -0.03 4.45
CA CYS A 152 -6.96 -1.37 4.28
C CYS A 152 -6.26 -1.88 5.55
N VAL A 153 -5.43 -1.03 6.17
CA VAL A 153 -4.71 -1.38 7.42
C VAL A 153 -5.70 -1.61 8.55
N ARG A 154 -6.73 -0.76 8.68
CA ARG A 154 -7.77 -0.93 9.70
C ARG A 154 -8.57 -2.22 9.48
N GLU A 155 -8.96 -2.52 8.24
CA GLU A 155 -9.66 -3.77 7.90
C GLU A 155 -8.84 -5.00 8.33
N ILE A 156 -7.60 -5.11 7.83
CA ILE A 156 -6.78 -6.29 8.14
C ILE A 156 -6.42 -6.35 9.62
N ARG A 157 -6.21 -5.21 10.30
CA ARG A 157 -5.94 -5.18 11.75
C ARG A 157 -7.10 -5.80 12.52
N HIS A 158 -8.34 -5.41 12.21
CA HIS A 158 -9.52 -5.99 12.85
C HIS A 158 -9.66 -7.49 12.59
N GLU A 159 -9.31 -7.98 11.41
CA GLU A 159 -9.28 -9.43 11.15
C GLU A 159 -8.17 -10.12 11.96
N LEU A 160 -6.95 -9.57 11.96
CA LEU A 160 -5.80 -10.12 12.68
C LEU A 160 -5.98 -10.11 14.21
N ASP A 161 -6.72 -9.16 14.77
CA ASP A 161 -7.08 -9.13 16.19
C ASP A 161 -7.91 -10.35 16.63
N THR A 162 -8.58 -11.04 15.69
CA THR A 162 -9.34 -12.27 15.95
C THR A 162 -8.53 -13.56 15.83
N ALA A 163 -7.29 -13.47 15.36
CA ALA A 163 -6.46 -14.64 15.08
C ALA A 163 -5.88 -15.26 16.37
N GLU A 164 -5.88 -16.58 16.46
CA GLU A 164 -5.37 -17.29 17.63
C GLU A 164 -3.94 -17.81 17.44
N ASN A 165 -3.43 -17.85 16.21
CA ASN A 165 -2.14 -18.43 15.86
C ASN A 165 -1.66 -18.00 14.45
N GLY A 166 -0.48 -18.48 14.04
CA GLY A 166 0.10 -18.24 12.73
C GLY A 166 -0.69 -18.80 11.53
N ASP A 167 -1.48 -19.88 11.70
CA ASP A 167 -2.32 -20.41 10.62
C ASP A 167 -3.52 -19.49 10.33
N ASP A 168 -4.09 -18.85 11.36
CA ASP A 168 -5.10 -17.81 11.18
C ASP A 168 -4.53 -16.58 10.48
N PHE A 169 -3.35 -16.11 10.90
CA PHE A 169 -2.61 -15.05 10.20
C PHE A 169 -2.41 -15.39 8.72
N PHE A 170 -1.96 -16.61 8.43
CA PHE A 170 -1.78 -17.07 7.05
C PHE A 170 -3.08 -16.97 6.24
N ARG A 171 -4.20 -17.45 6.79
CA ARG A 171 -5.51 -17.42 6.13
C ARG A 171 -6.00 -15.99 5.90
N ILE A 172 -5.91 -15.13 6.92
CA ILE A 172 -6.33 -13.72 6.87
C ILE A 172 -5.52 -12.95 5.83
N VAL A 173 -4.19 -13.01 5.92
CA VAL A 173 -3.28 -12.30 5.00
C VAL A 173 -3.44 -12.79 3.56
N THR A 174 -3.57 -14.10 3.35
CA THR A 174 -3.84 -14.65 2.02
C THR A 174 -5.17 -14.15 1.46
N GLY A 175 -6.23 -14.17 2.28
CA GLY A 175 -7.55 -13.67 1.88
C GLY A 175 -7.50 -12.18 1.54
N PHE A 176 -6.76 -11.40 2.31
CA PHE A 176 -6.54 -9.98 2.05
C PHE A 176 -5.86 -9.75 0.69
N TYR A 177 -4.76 -10.47 0.38
CA TYR A 177 -4.09 -10.34 -0.92
C TYR A 177 -4.97 -10.72 -2.11
N GLN A 178 -5.93 -11.63 -1.94
CA GLN A 178 -6.88 -11.96 -3.01
C GLN A 178 -7.91 -10.86 -3.26
N ARG A 179 -8.34 -10.16 -2.20
CA ARG A 179 -9.37 -9.10 -2.29
C ARG A 179 -8.79 -7.77 -2.75
N HIS A 180 -7.69 -7.35 -2.13
CA HIS A 180 -7.13 -6.01 -2.28
C HIS A 180 -5.82 -6.00 -3.07
N GLY A 181 -5.15 -7.15 -3.17
CA GLY A 181 -3.81 -7.26 -3.74
C GLY A 181 -2.71 -6.87 -2.75
N VAL A 182 -1.49 -6.64 -3.25
CA VAL A 182 -0.32 -6.30 -2.42
C VAL A 182 0.36 -5.01 -2.87
N GLY A 183 0.99 -4.33 -1.91
CA GLY A 183 1.90 -3.23 -2.16
C GLY A 183 1.21 -1.97 -2.66
N LYS A 184 1.99 -1.04 -3.21
CA LYS A 184 1.46 0.27 -3.61
C LYS A 184 0.32 0.14 -4.62
N LEU A 185 0.39 -0.85 -5.53
CA LEU A 185 -0.59 -1.06 -6.59
C LEU A 185 -1.91 -1.65 -6.08
N GLY A 186 -1.87 -2.54 -5.08
CA GLY A 186 -3.08 -3.04 -4.44
C GLY A 186 -3.81 -1.96 -3.65
N LEU A 187 -3.06 -1.22 -2.84
CA LEU A 187 -3.60 -0.35 -1.80
C LEU A 187 -3.98 1.07 -2.26
N ASN A 188 -3.74 1.42 -3.53
CA ASN A 188 -4.02 2.76 -4.06
C ASN A 188 -4.75 2.68 -5.38
N LYS A 189 -5.69 3.60 -5.62
CA LYS A 189 -6.52 3.64 -6.83
C LYS A 189 -5.82 4.27 -8.02
N ALA A 190 -4.98 5.27 -7.76
CA ALA A 190 -4.40 6.15 -8.77
C ALA A 190 -2.93 6.46 -8.47
N PHE A 191 -2.15 6.65 -9.53
CA PHE A 191 -0.72 6.92 -9.50
C PHE A 191 -0.37 8.03 -10.47
N ARG A 192 0.72 8.73 -10.19
CA ARG A 192 1.41 9.62 -11.12
C ARG A 192 2.81 9.12 -11.40
N VAL A 193 3.33 9.44 -12.57
CA VAL A 193 4.74 9.22 -12.88
C VAL A 193 5.57 10.32 -12.21
N GLU A 194 6.62 9.92 -11.50
CA GLU A 194 7.62 10.80 -10.91
C GLU A 194 9.02 10.36 -11.32
N GLY A 195 9.92 11.33 -11.49
CA GLY A 195 11.28 11.09 -11.96
C GLY A 195 11.35 10.70 -13.44
N GLU A 196 12.57 10.44 -13.91
CA GLU A 196 12.87 10.01 -15.28
C GLU A 196 13.98 8.96 -15.28
N GLY A 197 13.96 8.04 -16.25
CA GLY A 197 14.99 7.01 -16.40
C GLY A 197 15.19 6.13 -15.16
N ASN A 198 16.33 6.29 -14.47
CA ASN A 198 16.67 5.49 -13.29
C ASN A 198 15.97 5.96 -12.00
N GLU A 199 15.46 7.19 -11.97
CA GLU A 199 14.68 7.74 -10.84
C GLU A 199 13.17 7.56 -11.05
N PHE A 200 12.77 6.87 -12.11
CA PHE A 200 11.36 6.60 -12.41
C PHE A 200 10.67 5.89 -11.26
N SER A 201 9.51 6.41 -10.86
CA SER A 201 8.62 5.76 -9.91
C SER A 201 7.15 6.09 -10.18
N LEU A 202 6.28 5.16 -9.75
CA LEU A 202 4.84 5.40 -9.67
C LEU A 202 4.49 5.80 -8.24
N SER A 203 4.14 7.07 -8.05
CA SER A 203 3.79 7.64 -6.76
C SER A 203 2.27 7.65 -6.59
N PRO A 204 1.72 7.11 -5.48
CA PRO A 204 0.28 7.12 -5.23
C PRO A 204 -0.31 8.53 -5.15
N ILE A 205 -1.51 8.71 -5.72
CA ILE A 205 -2.29 9.92 -5.55
C ILE A 205 -3.23 9.71 -4.35
N THR A 206 -2.90 10.32 -3.22
CA THR A 206 -3.60 10.12 -1.95
C THR A 206 -4.95 10.83 -1.86
N ASN A 207 -5.10 11.98 -2.55
CA ASN A 207 -6.33 12.75 -2.58
C ASN A 207 -7.20 12.34 -3.80
N THR A 208 -7.76 11.14 -3.73
CA THR A 208 -8.83 10.75 -4.65
C THR A 208 -10.16 11.15 -4.03
N LEU A 209 -10.74 12.26 -4.51
CA LEU A 209 -12.09 12.65 -4.12
C LEU A 209 -13.05 11.47 -4.36
N ASP A 210 -13.98 11.24 -3.43
CA ASP A 210 -15.07 10.25 -3.53
C ASP A 210 -16.13 10.73 -4.56
N VAL A 211 -15.68 10.97 -5.79
CA VAL A 211 -16.52 11.36 -6.91
C VAL A 211 -17.19 10.11 -7.46
N THR A 212 -18.51 10.18 -7.61
CA THR A 212 -19.32 9.19 -8.30
C THR A 212 -19.80 9.76 -9.64
N LEU A 213 -20.20 8.89 -10.57
CA LEU A 213 -20.71 9.32 -11.88
C LEU A 213 -22.02 10.10 -11.76
N ASP A 214 -22.78 9.85 -10.68
CA ASP A 214 -24.05 10.53 -10.39
C ASP A 214 -23.85 12.00 -9.99
N HIS A 215 -22.66 12.38 -9.52
CA HIS A 215 -22.32 13.77 -9.19
C HIS A 215 -22.05 14.63 -10.45
N LEU A 216 -21.88 14.02 -11.62
CA LEU A 216 -21.66 14.72 -12.88
C LEU A 216 -23.01 14.98 -13.55
N ILE A 217 -23.34 16.23 -13.85
CA ILE A 217 -24.60 16.58 -14.53
C ILE A 217 -24.34 16.66 -16.05
N GLY A 218 -25.16 15.98 -16.86
CA GLY A 218 -25.05 15.96 -18.32
C GLY A 218 -24.06 14.90 -18.84
N TYR A 219 -23.74 14.90 -20.14
CA TYR A 219 -22.84 13.93 -20.79
C TYR A 219 -23.29 12.45 -20.71
N GLU A 220 -24.59 12.18 -20.56
CA GLU A 220 -25.08 10.80 -20.32
C GLU A 220 -24.66 9.78 -21.40
N MET A 221 -24.80 10.13 -22.69
CA MET A 221 -24.39 9.20 -23.76
C MET A 221 -22.87 8.90 -23.71
N GLN A 222 -22.04 9.91 -23.44
CA GLN A 222 -20.59 9.73 -23.35
C GLN A 222 -20.21 8.92 -22.10
N LYS A 223 -20.89 9.16 -20.97
CA LYS A 223 -20.71 8.38 -19.74
C LYS A 223 -21.09 6.93 -19.97
N GLU A 224 -22.26 6.65 -20.53
CA GLU A 224 -22.73 5.29 -20.82
C GLU A 224 -21.71 4.54 -21.68
N ARG A 225 -21.25 5.14 -22.78
CA ARG A 225 -20.22 4.53 -23.64
C ARG A 225 -18.90 4.29 -22.91
N LEU A 226 -18.48 5.22 -22.06
CA LEU A 226 -17.25 5.07 -21.27
C LEU A 226 -17.41 3.94 -20.24
N ILE A 227 -18.55 3.87 -19.56
CA ILE A 227 -18.90 2.80 -18.62
C ILE A 227 -18.87 1.45 -19.35
N GLU A 228 -19.57 1.31 -20.48
CA GLU A 228 -19.61 0.05 -21.24
C GLU A 228 -18.20 -0.39 -21.71
N ASN A 229 -17.38 0.55 -22.18
CA ASN A 229 -16.02 0.28 -22.61
C ASN A 229 -15.11 -0.14 -21.44
N THR A 230 -15.20 0.56 -20.29
CA THR A 230 -14.42 0.20 -19.10
C THR A 230 -14.90 -1.10 -18.47
N GLU A 231 -16.20 -1.35 -18.45
CA GLU A 231 -16.79 -2.62 -18.01
C GLU A 231 -16.23 -3.78 -18.84
N ALA A 232 -16.25 -3.64 -20.17
CA ALA A 232 -15.64 -4.62 -21.07
C ALA A 232 -14.15 -4.82 -20.76
N PHE A 233 -13.38 -3.73 -20.59
CA PHE A 233 -11.95 -3.79 -20.26
C PHE A 233 -11.66 -4.53 -18.96
N VAL A 234 -12.41 -4.22 -17.90
CA VAL A 234 -12.26 -4.84 -16.57
C VAL A 234 -12.59 -6.33 -16.62
N GLU A 235 -13.55 -6.74 -17.46
CA GLU A 235 -13.91 -8.14 -17.69
C GLU A 235 -12.95 -8.89 -18.64
N GLY A 236 -11.93 -8.21 -19.17
CA GLY A 236 -11.01 -8.80 -20.16
C GLY A 236 -11.63 -8.98 -21.54
N ARG A 237 -12.77 -8.33 -21.82
CA ARG A 237 -13.34 -8.22 -23.16
C ARG A 237 -12.61 -7.12 -23.96
N PRO A 238 -12.69 -7.14 -25.30
CA PRO A 238 -12.14 -6.06 -26.12
C PRO A 238 -12.68 -4.70 -25.71
N ALA A 239 -11.78 -3.73 -25.55
CA ALA A 239 -12.08 -2.36 -25.22
C ALA A 239 -11.23 -1.42 -26.09
N ASN A 240 -11.72 -0.20 -26.29
CA ASN A 240 -11.09 0.80 -27.13
C ASN A 240 -10.29 1.80 -26.28
N ASN A 241 -9.25 2.37 -26.90
CA ASN A 241 -8.69 3.62 -26.43
C ASN A 241 -9.74 4.73 -26.58
N CYS A 242 -9.92 5.54 -25.54
CA CYS A 242 -10.93 6.61 -25.52
C CYS A 242 -10.26 7.98 -25.61
N LEU A 243 -10.79 8.85 -26.47
CA LEU A 243 -10.48 10.28 -26.48
C LEU A 243 -11.69 11.04 -25.94
N LEU A 244 -11.53 11.66 -24.77
CA LEU A 244 -12.56 12.54 -24.19
C LEU A 244 -12.27 13.98 -24.63
N TYR A 245 -13.18 14.57 -25.41
CA TYR A 245 -13.05 15.94 -25.93
C TYR A 245 -14.23 16.82 -25.49
N GLY A 246 -14.02 18.14 -25.53
CA GLY A 246 -14.98 19.17 -25.12
C GLY A 246 -14.33 20.27 -24.29
N ASP A 247 -15.07 21.34 -24.00
CA ASP A 247 -14.53 22.54 -23.34
C ASP A 247 -13.93 22.25 -21.95
N ALA A 248 -13.02 23.11 -21.50
CA ALA A 248 -12.48 23.04 -20.14
C ALA A 248 -13.61 23.16 -19.10
N GLY A 249 -13.52 22.40 -18.00
CA GLY A 249 -14.55 22.41 -16.95
C GLY A 249 -15.79 21.55 -17.21
N THR A 250 -15.87 20.83 -18.33
CA THR A 250 -16.98 19.91 -18.66
C THR A 250 -16.98 18.57 -17.89
N GLY A 251 -16.08 18.40 -16.93
CA GLY A 251 -16.05 17.22 -16.06
C GLY A 251 -15.34 15.99 -16.64
N LYS A 252 -14.57 16.10 -17.73
CA LYS A 252 -13.83 14.98 -18.35
C LYS A 252 -12.93 14.22 -17.36
N SER A 253 -12.00 14.91 -16.69
CA SER A 253 -11.10 14.32 -15.70
C SER A 253 -11.86 13.79 -14.48
N THR A 254 -12.98 14.43 -14.13
CA THR A 254 -13.86 14.01 -13.03
C THR A 254 -14.58 12.70 -13.38
N CYS A 255 -14.98 12.51 -14.64
CA CYS A 255 -15.59 11.29 -15.14
C CYS A 255 -14.62 10.09 -15.07
N ILE A 256 -13.36 10.29 -15.48
CA ILE A 256 -12.32 9.25 -15.36
C ILE A 256 -12.10 8.85 -13.89
N LYS A 257 -12.01 9.82 -12.97
CA LYS A 257 -11.85 9.55 -11.54
C LYS A 257 -13.05 8.78 -10.97
N ALA A 258 -14.27 9.12 -11.39
CA ALA A 258 -15.48 8.41 -10.98
C ALA A 258 -15.54 6.97 -11.51
N ILE A 259 -15.09 6.72 -12.75
CA ILE A 259 -14.96 5.38 -13.32
C ILE A 259 -13.97 4.54 -12.51
N VAL A 260 -12.81 5.11 -12.17
CA VAL A 260 -11.78 4.43 -11.36
C VAL A 260 -12.34 4.05 -10.00
N ASN A 261 -13.09 4.95 -9.34
CA ASN A 261 -13.76 4.66 -8.09
C ASN A 261 -14.78 3.52 -8.22
N LYS A 262 -15.60 3.52 -9.29
CA LYS A 262 -16.63 2.49 -9.53
C LYS A 262 -16.06 1.09 -9.73
N TYR A 263 -14.88 0.98 -10.34
CA TYR A 263 -14.28 -0.31 -10.72
C TYR A 263 -13.02 -0.66 -9.91
N TYR A 264 -12.70 0.09 -8.85
CA TYR A 264 -11.51 -0.14 -8.03
C TYR A 264 -11.45 -1.56 -7.45
N ASP A 265 -12.58 -2.04 -6.91
CA ASP A 265 -12.72 -3.38 -6.31
C ASP A 265 -12.63 -4.51 -7.36
N ARG A 266 -12.67 -4.16 -8.64
CA ARG A 266 -12.46 -5.08 -9.77
C ARG A 266 -11.07 -4.93 -10.38
N GLY A 267 -10.14 -4.36 -9.62
CA GLY A 267 -8.74 -4.24 -9.99
C GLY A 267 -8.43 -3.09 -10.94
N LEU A 268 -9.35 -2.15 -11.20
CA LEU A 268 -9.06 -0.98 -12.04
C LEU A 268 -8.15 0.00 -11.29
N ARG A 269 -7.12 0.50 -11.97
CA ARG A 269 -6.14 1.47 -11.47
C ARG A 269 -5.93 2.57 -12.51
N LEU A 270 -5.67 3.78 -12.05
CA LEU A 270 -5.36 4.94 -12.90
C LEU A 270 -3.87 5.27 -12.84
N ILE A 271 -3.26 5.54 -13.98
CA ILE A 271 -1.91 6.11 -14.04
C ILE A 271 -1.99 7.40 -14.83
N GLU A 272 -1.80 8.52 -14.15
CA GLU A 272 -1.72 9.85 -14.77
C GLU A 272 -0.30 10.08 -15.31
N ILE A 273 -0.21 10.43 -16.60
CA ILE A 273 1.03 10.78 -17.28
C ILE A 273 0.88 12.17 -17.88
N TYR A 274 1.81 13.08 -17.55
CA TYR A 274 1.88 14.38 -18.19
C TYR A 274 2.55 14.29 -19.56
N LYS A 275 2.24 15.24 -20.44
CA LYS A 275 2.76 15.31 -21.82
C LYS A 275 4.29 15.15 -21.93
N HIS A 276 5.05 15.84 -21.07
CA HIS A 276 6.52 15.77 -21.08
C HIS A 276 7.09 14.40 -20.63
N GLN A 277 6.26 13.57 -19.99
CA GLN A 277 6.65 12.26 -19.44
C GLN A 277 6.35 11.11 -20.40
N PHE A 278 5.95 11.38 -21.66
CA PHE A 278 5.58 10.32 -22.61
C PHE A 278 6.71 9.33 -22.90
N LYS A 279 7.97 9.79 -22.83
CA LYS A 279 9.15 8.92 -22.91
C LYS A 279 9.18 7.82 -21.84
N GLU A 280 8.53 8.05 -20.69
CA GLU A 280 8.46 7.10 -19.58
C GLU A 280 7.33 6.07 -19.73
N LEU A 281 6.52 6.12 -20.80
CA LEU A 281 5.46 5.15 -21.04
C LEU A 281 5.99 3.70 -21.06
N SER A 282 7.19 3.50 -21.62
CA SER A 282 7.86 2.18 -21.60
C SER A 282 8.22 1.74 -20.18
N SER A 283 8.66 2.67 -19.34
CA SER A 283 8.96 2.43 -17.92
C SER A 283 7.69 2.05 -17.15
N VAL A 284 6.58 2.77 -17.40
CA VAL A 284 5.25 2.48 -16.85
C VAL A 284 4.80 1.07 -17.23
N ILE A 285 4.82 0.72 -18.51
CA ILE A 285 4.41 -0.60 -18.99
C ILE A 285 5.26 -1.70 -18.35
N ARG A 286 6.58 -1.49 -18.24
CA ARG A 286 7.51 -2.44 -17.62
C ARG A 286 7.20 -2.70 -16.14
N GLU A 287 6.83 -1.66 -15.39
CA GLU A 287 6.46 -1.75 -13.98
C GLU A 287 5.17 -2.56 -13.77
N ILE A 288 4.17 -2.36 -14.65
CA ILE A 288 2.82 -2.92 -14.44
C ILE A 288 2.53 -4.24 -15.16
N LYS A 289 3.36 -4.65 -16.14
CA LYS A 289 3.08 -5.81 -17.03
C LYS A 289 2.80 -7.14 -16.34
N ASN A 290 3.32 -7.34 -15.14
CA ASN A 290 3.22 -8.59 -14.38
C ASN A 290 2.37 -8.40 -13.12
N ARG A 291 1.27 -7.66 -13.22
CA ARG A 291 0.33 -7.45 -12.10
C ARG A 291 -1.08 -7.83 -12.53
N ASN A 292 -1.92 -8.24 -11.59
CA ASN A 292 -3.26 -8.75 -11.90
C ASN A 292 -4.30 -7.63 -12.13
N TYR A 293 -3.91 -6.37 -12.00
CA TYR A 293 -4.78 -5.21 -12.16
C TYR A 293 -5.08 -4.88 -13.63
N ARG A 294 -5.98 -3.92 -13.82
CA ARG A 294 -6.30 -3.29 -15.09
C ARG A 294 -5.94 -1.82 -14.99
N PHE A 295 -5.11 -1.33 -15.90
CA PHE A 295 -4.58 0.02 -15.82
C PHE A 295 -5.16 0.88 -16.93
N ILE A 296 -5.77 2.00 -16.55
CA ILE A 296 -6.05 3.11 -17.46
C ILE A 296 -4.87 4.07 -17.39
N ILE A 297 -4.20 4.27 -18.51
CA ILE A 297 -3.22 5.33 -18.65
C ILE A 297 -3.97 6.58 -19.09
N TYR A 298 -4.03 7.56 -18.20
CA TYR A 298 -4.72 8.83 -18.43
C TYR A 298 -3.72 9.93 -18.75
N MET A 299 -4.03 10.66 -19.82
CA MET A 299 -3.23 11.77 -20.31
C MET A 299 -4.15 12.98 -20.35
N ASP A 300 -3.86 13.95 -19.49
CA ASP A 300 -4.59 15.24 -19.52
C ASP A 300 -3.95 16.17 -20.55
N ASP A 301 -4.78 17.07 -21.09
CA ASP A 301 -4.38 18.17 -21.98
C ASP A 301 -3.59 17.73 -23.23
N LEU A 302 -4.09 16.70 -23.93
CA LEU A 302 -3.62 16.34 -25.26
C LEU A 302 -4.08 17.38 -26.27
N SER A 303 -3.14 18.08 -26.88
CA SER A 303 -3.35 18.95 -28.03
C SER A 303 -2.81 18.25 -29.29
N PHE A 304 -3.47 18.47 -30.43
CA PHE A 304 -3.07 17.87 -31.73
C PHE A 304 -2.59 18.95 -32.69
N GLU A 305 -1.88 19.95 -32.17
CA GLU A 305 -1.29 21.02 -32.99
C GLU A 305 -0.11 20.47 -33.81
N GLU A 306 0.14 21.04 -35.01
CA GLU A 306 1.12 20.51 -35.97
C GLU A 306 2.56 20.40 -35.43
N PHE A 307 2.89 21.18 -34.39
CA PHE A 307 4.20 21.20 -33.75
C PHE A 307 4.32 20.28 -32.53
N GLU A 308 3.23 19.65 -32.08
CA GLU A 308 3.29 18.64 -31.03
C GLU A 308 3.67 17.30 -31.64
N ILE A 309 4.88 16.82 -31.37
CA ILE A 309 5.38 15.53 -31.88
C ILE A 309 5.17 14.39 -30.88
N GLU A 310 4.72 14.71 -29.67
CA GLU A 310 4.63 13.80 -28.53
C GLU A 310 3.58 12.71 -28.77
N TYR A 311 2.50 12.95 -29.52
CA TYR A 311 1.52 11.91 -29.86
C TYR A 311 2.13 10.72 -30.61
N LYS A 312 3.33 10.86 -31.22
CA LYS A 312 4.01 9.75 -31.91
C LYS A 312 4.40 8.63 -30.96
N TYR A 313 4.54 8.88 -29.66
CA TYR A 313 4.79 7.87 -28.64
C TYR A 313 3.56 6.99 -28.33
N LEU A 314 2.39 7.33 -28.88
CA LEU A 314 1.13 6.58 -28.72
C LEU A 314 0.86 5.58 -29.85
N LYS A 315 1.72 5.52 -30.86
CA LYS A 315 1.68 4.52 -31.95
C LYS A 315 2.48 3.29 -31.58
#